data_AF-A0A7S0EGG2-F1
#
_entry.id   AF-A0A7S0EGG2-F1
#
_cell.length_a   1.000
_cell.length_b   1.000
_cell.length_c   1.000
_cell.angle_alpha   90.00
_cell.angle_beta   90.00
_cell.angle_gamma   90.00
#
_symmetry.space_group_name_H-M   'P 1'
#
loop_
_entity.id
_entity.type
_entity.pdbx_description
1 polymer ?
#
loop_
_entity_poly.entity_id
_entity_poly.type
_entity_poly.pdbx_seq_one_letter_code
_entity_poly.pdbx_strand_id
1 'polypeptide(L)'
;NIQKESTLHLVLRLRGGAKIKKAMKGGSKVSGGKKGKKLIESDQERQLRLEIERMKEEEAMRDKEEMRKRMLNERRAQEEKYSRINRLKILNQWRKLMRLVKVEDLRKEIEIISQNHEREVDRKDAIIQMLDRDLEDSEEQYQMALRSHLLVVDRLIDLHNAKIRGIEFEFERDLQELVEEFGSEAREILARHAKHKKEMLDIMALMEAEFNEQEGEARQQFDSDREEIKGKNSEEYNVLRFTLEGLIEELERHFDSAHANYMATTEQRTQDFKHLTIKDQQSAKTIEMQMRKLQRLQDSLAHWKTKLASNQRECDERNRALREEKDAISRHFQELKSRMNKFRESEGRRLQELVINAQSSLKALQAKLEKAERILRLAELARKLETEREKVLPFYQSSVEEEEKAAADAADLRKSLQTSAVDLQTSATGKDGHVVEEWDYLNHFFKRYNKVLLDEQAIERERDRLRRENTDLRSILKQYLDGISVNEDVINAPNPLLVVNHKTNIVMPNAHRMAPVSTVIEGSHVHMIGGGLQGHQGASI
;
A
#
# COMPACT_ATOMS: atom_id res chain seq x y z
N ASN A 1 -3.49 63.11 42.75
CA ASN A 1 -2.33 62.22 42.94
C ASN A 1 -1.25 62.70 41.98
N ILE A 2 -0.20 63.45 42.36
CA ILE A 2 0.47 63.61 43.69
C ILE A 2 1.06 62.25 44.14
N GLN A 3 2.33 62.08 44.55
CA GLN A 3 3.42 63.03 44.93
C GLN A 3 4.65 62.90 43.96
N LYS A 4 5.42 63.96 43.61
CA LYS A 4 6.55 64.65 44.33
C LYS A 4 7.78 63.76 44.60
N GLU A 5 9.06 64.18 44.60
CA GLU A 5 9.85 65.38 44.22
C GLU A 5 11.36 64.91 44.11
N SER A 6 12.42 65.63 43.70
CA SER A 6 12.79 67.05 43.85
C SER A 6 13.87 67.52 42.83
N THR A 7 13.77 68.79 42.40
CA THR A 7 14.87 69.79 42.16
C THR A 7 16.15 69.40 41.37
N LEU A 8 16.46 69.93 40.16
CA LEU A 8 16.80 71.32 39.74
C LEU A 8 18.26 71.75 40.09
N HIS A 9 18.98 72.61 39.32
CA HIS A 9 18.59 73.52 38.23
C HIS A 9 19.70 73.73 37.15
N LEU A 10 19.30 74.24 35.98
CA LEU A 10 20.13 74.65 34.82
C LEU A 10 20.44 76.18 34.80
N VAL A 11 21.43 76.63 34.00
CA VAL A 11 21.47 77.88 33.14
C VAL A 11 22.77 78.73 33.19
N LEU A 12 23.18 79.28 32.04
CA LEU A 12 24.29 80.24 31.85
C LEU A 12 23.83 81.71 31.89
N ARG A 13 24.73 82.67 32.21
CA ARG A 13 24.89 84.01 31.56
C ARG A 13 26.15 84.75 32.09
N LEU A 14 27.08 85.19 31.24
CA LEU A 14 27.21 86.48 30.51
C LEU A 14 27.70 87.72 31.31
N ARG A 15 28.99 88.05 31.09
CA ARG A 15 29.54 89.34 30.60
C ARG A 15 29.34 90.67 31.39
N GLY A 16 30.46 91.36 31.67
CA GLY A 16 30.56 92.69 32.29
C GLY A 16 31.25 92.63 33.67
N GLY A 17 31.97 93.64 34.18
CA GLY A 17 32.42 94.96 33.68
C GLY A 17 33.50 95.53 34.63
N ALA A 18 34.22 96.60 34.27
CA ALA A 18 35.44 97.04 35.00
C ALA A 18 35.29 98.33 35.84
N LYS A 19 36.04 98.43 36.98
CA LYS A 19 36.52 99.60 37.77
C LYS A 19 36.61 99.24 39.29
N ILE A 20 37.38 99.83 40.21
CA ILE A 20 38.67 100.58 40.32
C ILE A 20 38.81 100.99 41.83
N LYS A 21 40.00 100.82 42.48
CA LYS A 21 40.39 101.37 43.82
C LYS A 21 39.52 100.90 45.04
N LYS A 22 39.84 101.06 46.35
CA LYS A 22 40.93 101.60 47.23
C LYS A 22 40.77 100.88 48.64
N ALA A 23 41.55 101.01 49.75
CA ALA A 23 42.78 101.72 50.15
C ALA A 23 43.45 101.12 51.44
N MET A 24 44.74 101.40 51.65
CA MET A 24 45.44 101.81 52.91
C MET A 24 45.32 101.06 54.26
N LYS A 25 46.49 100.69 54.80
CA LYS A 25 47.18 101.32 55.98
C LYS A 25 48.63 100.80 56.06
N GLY A 26 49.69 101.53 56.43
CA GLY A 26 49.88 102.99 56.54
C GLY A 26 51.25 103.35 57.21
N GLY A 27 51.88 104.47 56.81
CA GLY A 27 52.85 105.31 57.57
C GLY A 27 54.21 104.69 57.98
N SER A 28 55.36 105.38 57.95
CA SER A 28 55.64 106.83 58.08
C SER A 28 57.02 107.18 57.43
N LYS A 29 57.19 108.32 56.75
CA LYS A 29 57.79 109.61 57.23
C LYS A 29 59.30 109.53 57.57
N VAL A 30 60.26 110.38 57.16
CA VAL A 30 60.51 111.37 56.07
C VAL A 30 61.81 112.15 56.47
N SER A 31 62.70 112.45 55.51
CA SER A 31 63.80 113.46 55.51
C SER A 31 64.82 113.63 56.67
N GLY A 32 66.10 113.33 56.38
CA GLY A 32 67.26 114.27 56.37
C GLY A 32 67.75 115.02 57.63
N GLY A 33 69.08 115.02 57.88
CA GLY A 33 69.71 115.91 58.89
C GLY A 33 71.20 115.68 59.22
N LYS A 34 72.08 116.54 58.67
CA LYS A 34 73.56 116.67 58.82
C LYS A 34 74.17 116.64 60.26
N LYS A 35 75.50 116.37 60.29
CA LYS A 35 76.57 116.71 61.28
C LYS A 35 76.81 115.78 62.50
N GLY A 36 77.84 114.92 62.39
CA GLY A 36 78.39 114.10 63.47
C GLY A 36 79.52 114.71 64.32
N LYS A 37 80.37 113.85 64.91
CA LYS A 37 81.63 114.18 65.62
C LYS A 37 82.66 113.04 65.45
N LYS A 38 83.95 113.33 65.67
CA LYS A 38 85.12 112.42 65.52
C LYS A 38 85.46 111.66 66.82
N LEU A 39 86.51 110.82 66.74
CA LEU A 39 87.40 110.24 67.78
C LEU A 39 87.06 108.77 68.14
N ILE A 40 87.96 107.78 68.13
CA ILE A 40 89.38 107.65 67.64
C ILE A 40 89.49 106.27 66.94
N GLU A 41 90.29 106.17 65.87
CA GLU A 41 90.56 104.91 65.14
C GLU A 41 91.83 104.23 65.69
N SER A 42 91.86 102.89 65.74
CA SER A 42 93.03 102.08 66.11
C SER A 42 93.22 100.96 65.07
N ASP A 43 94.47 100.64 64.72
CA ASP A 43 94.83 100.00 63.44
C ASP A 43 94.35 98.54 63.23
N GLN A 44 93.61 97.95 64.17
CA GLN A 44 93.02 96.62 64.04
C GLN A 44 91.69 96.61 63.26
N GLU A 45 90.94 97.72 63.20
CA GLU A 45 89.62 97.73 62.55
C GLU A 45 89.66 97.80 61.01
N ARG A 46 90.77 98.24 60.41
CA ARG A 46 90.90 98.40 58.94
C ARG A 46 90.93 97.06 58.21
N GLN A 47 91.57 96.04 58.77
CA GLN A 47 91.64 94.71 58.17
C GLN A 47 90.26 94.04 58.15
N LEU A 48 89.51 94.14 59.25
CA LEU A 48 88.12 93.66 59.33
C LEU A 48 87.19 94.34 58.32
N ARG A 49 87.34 95.65 58.07
CA ARG A 49 86.54 96.35 57.05
C ARG A 49 86.78 95.84 55.63
N LEU A 50 88.04 95.63 55.23
CA LEU A 50 88.37 95.14 53.89
C LEU A 50 87.87 93.70 53.68
N GLU A 51 87.95 92.86 54.70
CA GLU A 51 87.39 91.50 54.65
C GLU A 51 85.85 91.53 54.56
N ILE A 52 85.18 92.42 55.29
CA ILE A 52 83.73 92.64 55.23
C ILE A 52 83.28 93.21 53.87
N GLU A 53 84.06 94.10 53.24
CA GLU A 53 83.75 94.63 51.91
C GLU A 53 83.94 93.56 50.83
N ARG A 54 85.03 92.77 50.86
CA ARG A 54 85.19 91.63 49.93
C ARG A 54 84.08 90.60 50.10
N MET A 55 83.74 90.22 51.33
CA MET A 55 82.61 89.32 51.62
C MET A 55 81.29 89.86 51.09
N LYS A 56 81.02 91.16 51.20
CA LYS A 56 79.80 91.79 50.64
C LYS A 56 79.80 91.85 49.12
N GLU A 57 80.94 92.00 48.47
CA GLU A 57 81.02 91.93 47.00
C GLU A 57 80.84 90.49 46.50
N GLU A 58 81.41 89.50 47.20
CA GLU A 58 81.15 88.08 46.96
C GLU A 58 79.67 87.72 47.18
N GLU A 59 79.06 88.16 48.29
CA GLU A 59 77.62 87.98 48.57
C GLU A 59 76.75 88.67 47.51
N ALA A 60 77.04 89.93 47.15
CA ALA A 60 76.31 90.65 46.12
C ALA A 60 76.49 90.06 44.71
N MET A 61 77.55 89.28 44.46
CA MET A 61 77.70 88.48 43.24
C MET A 61 76.93 87.16 43.33
N ARG A 62 76.95 86.48 44.47
CA ARG A 62 76.11 85.29 44.75
C ARG A 62 74.62 85.64 44.63
N ASP A 63 74.15 86.76 45.17
CA ASP A 63 72.78 87.25 45.02
C ASP A 63 72.39 87.52 43.56
N LYS A 64 73.28 88.10 42.75
CA LYS A 64 73.06 88.30 41.31
C LYS A 64 72.98 86.97 40.58
N GLU A 65 73.81 85.98 40.95
CA GLU A 65 73.75 84.63 40.39
C GLU A 65 72.52 83.86 40.84
N GLU A 66 72.11 83.99 42.10
CA GLU A 66 70.87 83.41 42.61
C GLU A 66 69.66 84.04 41.94
N MET A 67 69.62 85.36 41.74
CA MET A 67 68.57 85.99 40.93
C MET A 67 68.54 85.46 39.50
N ARG A 68 69.71 85.26 38.83
CA ARG A 68 69.76 84.61 37.51
C ARG A 68 69.24 83.17 37.56
N LYS A 69 69.64 82.36 38.56
CA LYS A 69 69.19 80.98 38.77
C LYS A 69 67.69 80.90 39.08
N ARG A 70 67.15 81.81 39.90
CA ARG A 70 65.72 81.95 40.21
C ARG A 70 64.93 82.32 38.95
N MET A 71 65.37 83.32 38.18
CA MET A 71 64.75 83.70 36.90
C MET A 71 64.78 82.57 35.84
N LEU A 72 65.87 81.78 35.78
CA LEU A 72 65.97 80.59 34.92
C LEU A 72 65.03 79.48 35.39
N ASN A 73 64.97 79.21 36.69
CA ASN A 73 64.06 78.22 37.27
C ASN A 73 62.59 78.63 37.13
N GLU A 74 62.26 79.93 37.22
CA GLU A 74 60.91 80.44 36.96
C GLU A 74 60.53 80.31 35.49
N ARG A 75 61.42 80.64 34.54
CA ARG A 75 61.19 80.39 33.11
C ARG A 75 61.00 78.91 32.83
N ARG A 76 61.87 78.05 33.34
CA ARG A 76 61.74 76.60 33.23
C ARG A 76 60.43 76.09 33.83
N ALA A 77 60.02 76.56 35.01
CA ALA A 77 58.76 76.17 35.63
C ALA A 77 57.54 76.71 34.87
N GLN A 78 57.65 77.85 34.18
CA GLN A 78 56.64 78.35 33.25
C GLN A 78 56.57 77.49 31.98
N GLU A 79 57.71 77.14 31.38
CA GLU A 79 57.81 76.23 30.23
C GLU A 79 57.29 74.83 30.55
N GLU A 80 57.61 74.26 31.72
CA GLU A 80 57.06 72.98 32.18
C GLU A 80 55.53 73.05 32.41
N LYS A 81 55.02 74.17 32.94
CA LYS A 81 53.56 74.42 33.04
C LYS A 81 52.91 74.55 31.66
N TYR A 82 53.49 75.31 30.74
CA TYR A 82 52.97 75.47 29.37
C TYR A 82 53.06 74.16 28.58
N SER A 83 54.13 73.39 28.74
CA SER A 83 54.29 72.04 28.19
C SER A 83 53.22 71.09 28.71
N ARG A 84 52.96 71.07 30.03
CA ARG A 84 51.87 70.27 30.62
C ARG A 84 50.48 70.68 30.10
N ILE A 85 50.21 71.99 30.00
CA ILE A 85 48.96 72.53 29.47
C ILE A 85 48.81 72.19 27.97
N ASN A 86 49.87 72.34 27.18
CA ASN A 86 49.85 72.04 25.75
C ASN A 86 49.72 70.53 25.50
N ARG A 87 50.38 69.67 26.29
CA ARG A 87 50.17 68.21 26.28
C ARG A 87 48.72 67.85 26.60
N LEU A 88 48.08 68.53 27.55
CA LEU A 88 46.65 68.33 27.85
C LEU A 88 45.72 68.82 26.72
N LYS A 89 46.02 69.96 26.08
CA LYS A 89 45.30 70.43 24.87
C LYS A 89 45.41 69.42 23.73
N ILE A 90 46.63 68.98 23.43
CA ILE A 90 46.96 67.99 22.40
C ILE A 90 46.24 66.67 22.69
N LEU A 91 46.31 66.15 23.92
CA LEU A 91 45.57 64.93 24.31
C LEU A 91 44.05 65.09 24.20
N ASN A 92 43.49 66.27 24.47
CA ASN A 92 42.06 66.52 24.31
C ASN A 92 41.65 66.63 22.83
N GLN A 93 42.50 67.23 21.98
CA GLN A 93 42.33 67.25 20.53
C GLN A 93 42.42 65.84 19.93
N TRP A 94 43.43 65.04 20.31
CA TRP A 94 43.51 63.62 19.93
C TRP A 94 42.30 62.83 20.41
N ARG A 95 41.84 63.02 21.65
CA ARG A 95 40.58 62.40 22.13
C ARG A 95 39.35 62.87 21.36
N LYS A 96 39.34 64.05 20.73
CA LYS A 96 38.26 64.47 19.82
C LYS A 96 38.38 63.73 18.48
N LEU A 97 39.57 63.73 17.87
CA LEU A 97 39.86 63.08 16.59
C LEU A 97 39.60 61.57 16.65
N MET A 98 40.17 60.85 17.62
CA MET A 98 39.97 59.41 17.79
C MET A 98 38.50 59.01 18.03
N ARG A 99 37.70 59.90 18.65
CA ARG A 99 36.24 59.69 18.79
C ARG A 99 35.48 59.95 17.50
N LEU A 100 35.90 60.90 16.66
CA LEU A 100 35.30 61.10 15.34
C LEU A 100 35.60 59.88 14.45
N VAL A 101 36.87 59.47 14.35
CA VAL A 101 37.30 58.29 13.59
C VAL A 101 36.54 57.03 14.03
N LYS A 102 36.54 56.67 15.33
CA LYS A 102 35.80 55.47 15.76
C LYS A 102 34.27 55.61 15.64
N VAL A 103 33.69 56.82 15.61
CA VAL A 103 32.27 57.00 15.26
C VAL A 103 32.01 56.80 13.77
N GLU A 104 32.94 57.19 12.90
CA GLU A 104 32.87 56.90 11.46
C GLU A 104 33.06 55.41 11.18
N ASP A 105 33.96 54.73 11.89
CA ASP A 105 34.15 53.28 11.77
C ASP A 105 32.94 52.51 12.31
N LEU A 106 32.41 52.87 13.49
CA LEU A 106 31.17 52.29 14.02
C LEU A 106 29.97 52.49 13.08
N ARG A 107 29.91 53.61 12.33
CA ARG A 107 28.87 53.81 11.32
C ARG A 107 29.00 52.82 10.15
N LYS A 108 30.22 52.60 9.64
CA LYS A 108 30.49 51.58 8.61
C LYS A 108 30.21 50.16 9.12
N GLU A 109 30.59 49.86 10.36
CA GLU A 109 30.28 48.58 11.03
C GLU A 109 28.76 48.34 11.10
N ILE A 110 27.98 49.35 11.51
CA ILE A 110 26.51 49.29 11.54
C ILE A 110 25.92 49.16 10.13
N GLU A 111 26.44 49.89 9.14
CA GLU A 111 25.98 49.84 7.75
C GLU A 111 26.20 48.45 7.13
N ILE A 112 27.37 47.83 7.34
CA ILE A 112 27.68 46.46 6.91
C ILE A 112 26.76 45.45 7.61
N ILE A 113 26.51 45.61 8.91
CA ILE A 113 25.57 44.75 9.65
C ILE A 113 24.14 44.91 9.11
N SER A 114 23.71 46.12 8.78
CA SER A 114 22.40 46.40 8.21
C SER A 114 22.23 45.73 6.84
N GLN A 115 23.19 45.89 5.93
CA GLN A 115 23.16 45.26 4.60
C GLN A 115 23.20 43.73 4.68
N ASN A 116 23.93 43.16 5.66
CA ASN A 116 23.93 41.71 5.88
C ASN A 116 22.60 41.21 6.46
N HIS A 117 21.96 41.99 7.35
CA HIS A 117 20.65 41.65 7.91
C HIS A 117 19.54 41.73 6.84
N GLU A 118 19.55 42.76 6.00
CA GLU A 118 18.66 42.94 4.86
C GLU A 118 18.74 41.72 3.92
N ARG A 119 19.95 41.33 3.50
CA ARG A 119 20.20 40.10 2.72
C ARG A 119 19.79 38.81 3.42
N GLU A 120 19.78 38.77 4.75
CA GLU A 120 19.25 37.63 5.50
C GLU A 120 17.71 37.60 5.53
N VAL A 121 17.06 38.77 5.55
CA VAL A 121 15.61 38.89 5.42
C VAL A 121 15.19 38.50 4.01
N ASP A 122 15.81 39.05 2.96
CA ASP A 122 15.54 38.69 1.55
C ASP A 122 15.57 37.17 1.32
N ARG A 123 16.57 36.49 1.89
CA ARG A 123 16.71 35.03 1.81
C ARG A 123 15.63 34.28 2.57
N LYS A 124 15.23 34.76 3.75
CA LYS A 124 14.18 34.14 4.57
C LYS A 124 12.82 34.33 3.91
N ASP A 125 12.54 35.51 3.37
CA ASP A 125 11.31 35.82 2.65
C ASP A 125 11.23 35.04 1.33
N ALA A 126 12.35 34.85 0.61
CA ALA A 126 12.41 33.95 -0.55
C ALA A 126 12.16 32.48 -0.16
N ILE A 127 12.66 32.00 0.98
CA ILE A 127 12.38 30.66 1.50
C ILE A 127 10.90 30.52 1.90
N ILE A 128 10.32 31.52 2.58
CA ILE A 128 8.89 31.55 2.92
C ILE A 128 8.04 31.46 1.65
N GLN A 129 8.32 32.29 0.64
CA GLN A 129 7.61 32.23 -0.65
C GLN A 129 7.79 30.91 -1.42
N MET A 130 8.85 30.13 -1.17
CA MET A 130 8.96 28.77 -1.71
C MET A 130 8.12 27.78 -0.90
N LEU A 131 8.14 27.89 0.43
CA LEU A 131 7.34 27.04 1.32
C LEU A 131 5.83 27.28 1.17
N ASP A 132 5.40 28.52 0.95
CA ASP A 132 4.00 28.86 0.68
C ASP A 132 3.53 28.20 -0.62
N ARG A 133 4.33 28.24 -1.68
CA ARG A 133 4.04 27.55 -2.96
C ARG A 133 4.08 26.03 -2.82
N ASP A 134 5.04 25.49 -2.05
CA ASP A 134 5.11 24.05 -1.74
C ASP A 134 3.83 23.59 -1.01
N LEU A 135 3.26 24.44 -0.14
CA LEU A 135 2.00 24.19 0.55
C LEU A 135 0.81 24.27 -0.42
N GLU A 136 0.71 25.31 -1.24
CA GLU A 136 -0.33 25.47 -2.27
C GLU A 136 -0.36 24.27 -3.24
N ASP A 137 0.79 23.91 -3.83
CA ASP A 137 0.94 22.71 -4.68
C ASP A 137 0.45 21.46 -3.91
N SER A 138 0.91 21.27 -2.65
CA SER A 138 0.53 20.09 -1.86
C SER A 138 -0.97 20.03 -1.54
N GLU A 139 -1.65 21.18 -1.38
CA GLU A 139 -3.09 21.22 -1.15
C GLU A 139 -3.87 20.93 -2.44
N GLU A 140 -3.51 21.55 -3.58
CA GLU A 140 -4.14 21.23 -4.88
C GLU A 140 -4.05 19.73 -5.18
N GLN A 141 -2.87 19.15 -4.92
CA GLN A 141 -2.57 17.75 -5.12
C GLN A 141 -3.36 16.83 -4.17
N TYR A 142 -3.49 17.21 -2.89
CA TYR A 142 -4.38 16.52 -1.94
C TYR A 142 -5.85 16.60 -2.38
N GLN A 143 -6.33 17.79 -2.79
CA GLN A 143 -7.69 17.95 -3.30
C GLN A 143 -7.93 17.14 -4.58
N MET A 144 -6.95 17.03 -5.48
CA MET A 144 -7.05 16.19 -6.69
C MET A 144 -7.08 14.70 -6.35
N ALA A 145 -6.24 14.24 -5.41
CA ALA A 145 -6.27 12.87 -4.90
C ALA A 145 -7.60 12.55 -4.23
N LEU A 146 -8.16 13.47 -3.44
CA LEU A 146 -9.47 13.34 -2.79
C LEU A 146 -10.60 13.27 -3.83
N ARG A 147 -10.62 14.15 -4.83
CA ARG A 147 -11.60 14.11 -5.95
C ARG A 147 -11.51 12.78 -6.71
N SER A 148 -10.29 12.30 -7.00
CA SER A 148 -10.07 11.00 -7.64
C SER A 148 -10.59 9.83 -6.79
N HIS A 149 -10.28 9.82 -5.49
CA HIS A 149 -10.77 8.81 -4.55
C HIS A 149 -12.30 8.81 -4.46
N LEU A 150 -12.94 9.98 -4.36
CA LEU A 150 -14.41 10.09 -4.35
C LEU A 150 -15.02 9.52 -5.65
N LEU A 151 -14.49 9.87 -6.82
CA LEU A 151 -14.94 9.30 -8.10
C LEU A 151 -14.74 7.77 -8.19
N VAL A 152 -13.73 7.20 -7.53
CA VAL A 152 -13.55 5.74 -7.42
C VAL A 152 -14.57 5.12 -6.46
N VAL A 153 -14.89 5.78 -5.35
CA VAL A 153 -15.94 5.36 -4.40
C VAL A 153 -17.32 5.42 -5.06
N ASP A 154 -17.64 6.49 -5.79
CA ASP A 154 -18.92 6.62 -6.51
C ASP A 154 -19.08 5.51 -7.56
N ARG A 155 -18.05 5.23 -8.36
CA ARG A 155 -18.03 4.07 -9.29
C ARG A 155 -18.19 2.73 -8.58
N LEU A 156 -17.62 2.59 -7.38
CA LEU A 156 -17.76 1.37 -6.59
C LEU A 156 -19.19 1.22 -6.05
N ILE A 157 -19.82 2.32 -5.64
CA ILE A 157 -21.23 2.38 -5.23
C ILE A 157 -22.15 2.04 -6.41
N ASP A 158 -21.92 2.62 -7.60
CA ASP A 158 -22.67 2.30 -8.82
C ASP A 158 -22.56 0.82 -9.20
N LEU A 159 -21.36 0.23 -9.10
CA LEU A 159 -21.13 -1.20 -9.36
C LEU A 159 -21.85 -2.08 -8.32
N HIS A 160 -21.89 -1.69 -7.04
CA HIS A 160 -22.67 -2.39 -6.02
C HIS A 160 -24.18 -2.25 -6.27
N ASN A 161 -24.67 -1.06 -6.60
CA ASN A 161 -26.07 -0.80 -6.93
C ASN A 161 -26.51 -1.59 -8.19
N ALA A 162 -25.65 -1.70 -9.20
CA ALA A 162 -25.91 -2.52 -10.38
C ALA A 162 -25.97 -4.02 -10.03
N LYS A 163 -25.06 -4.50 -9.17
CA LYS A 163 -25.07 -5.89 -8.68
C LYS A 163 -26.30 -6.20 -7.82
N ILE A 164 -26.69 -5.29 -6.93
CA ILE A 164 -27.89 -5.41 -6.09
C ILE A 164 -29.13 -5.51 -6.97
N ARG A 165 -29.34 -4.58 -7.91
CA ARG A 165 -30.46 -4.65 -8.88
C ARG A 165 -30.47 -5.91 -9.72
N GLY A 166 -29.29 -6.46 -10.06
CA GLY A 166 -29.19 -7.75 -10.75
C GLY A 166 -29.71 -8.91 -9.90
N ILE A 167 -29.30 -8.98 -8.63
CA ILE A 167 -29.74 -10.01 -7.67
C ILE A 167 -31.23 -9.84 -7.33
N GLU A 168 -31.71 -8.61 -7.18
CA GLU A 168 -33.13 -8.29 -6.98
C GLU A 168 -33.97 -8.77 -8.18
N PHE A 169 -33.53 -8.49 -9.41
CA PHE A 169 -34.22 -8.94 -10.63
C PHE A 169 -34.19 -10.47 -10.79
N GLU A 170 -33.06 -11.13 -10.50
CA GLU A 170 -32.98 -12.60 -10.51
C GLU A 170 -33.90 -13.20 -9.45
N PHE A 171 -33.93 -12.65 -8.24
CA PHE A 171 -34.84 -13.10 -7.17
C PHE A 171 -36.32 -12.86 -7.50
N GLU A 172 -36.68 -11.71 -8.07
CA GLU A 172 -38.05 -11.42 -8.50
C GLU A 172 -38.50 -12.33 -9.64
N ARG A 173 -37.62 -12.64 -10.60
CA ARG A 173 -37.89 -13.61 -11.67
C ARG A 173 -38.11 -15.01 -11.09
N ASP A 174 -37.19 -15.50 -10.27
CA ASP A 174 -37.24 -16.86 -9.73
C ASP A 174 -38.46 -17.02 -8.78
N LEU A 175 -38.86 -15.95 -8.08
CA LEU A 175 -40.10 -15.91 -7.31
C LEU A 175 -41.34 -15.92 -8.20
N GLN A 176 -41.35 -15.22 -9.34
CA GLN A 176 -42.46 -15.26 -10.30
C GLN A 176 -42.60 -16.64 -10.94
N GLU A 177 -41.49 -17.23 -11.39
CA GLU A 177 -41.45 -18.60 -11.95
C GLU A 177 -42.00 -19.61 -10.94
N LEU A 178 -41.52 -19.60 -9.69
CA LEU A 178 -42.01 -20.47 -8.63
C LEU A 178 -43.49 -20.28 -8.28
N VAL A 179 -44.00 -19.03 -8.34
CA VAL A 179 -45.43 -18.72 -8.12
C VAL A 179 -46.29 -19.18 -9.30
N GLU A 180 -45.80 -19.08 -10.54
CA GLU A 180 -46.50 -19.61 -11.71
C GLU A 180 -46.50 -21.15 -11.75
N GLU A 181 -45.39 -21.79 -11.38
CA GLU A 181 -45.26 -23.25 -11.24
C GLU A 181 -46.27 -23.78 -10.21
N PHE A 182 -46.17 -23.38 -8.93
CA PHE A 182 -47.12 -23.81 -7.89
C PHE A 182 -48.56 -23.39 -8.22
N GLY A 183 -48.75 -22.23 -8.84
CA GLY A 183 -50.06 -21.78 -9.31
C GLY A 183 -50.62 -22.67 -10.43
N SER A 184 -49.77 -23.26 -11.27
CA SER A 184 -50.17 -24.25 -12.30
C SER A 184 -50.46 -25.62 -11.69
N GLU A 185 -49.59 -26.13 -10.81
CA GLU A 185 -49.78 -27.40 -10.10
C GLU A 185 -51.07 -27.39 -9.28
N ALA A 186 -51.31 -26.33 -8.50
CA ALA A 186 -52.52 -26.19 -7.70
C ALA A 186 -53.79 -26.19 -8.57
N ARG A 187 -53.79 -25.49 -9.70
CA ARG A 187 -54.89 -25.53 -10.69
C ARG A 187 -55.09 -26.93 -11.26
N GLU A 188 -54.01 -27.63 -11.59
CA GLU A 188 -54.08 -28.98 -12.18
C GLU A 188 -54.56 -30.02 -11.15
N ILE A 189 -54.07 -29.96 -9.91
CA ILE A 189 -54.52 -30.81 -8.79
C ILE A 189 -56.00 -30.58 -8.51
N LEU A 190 -56.45 -29.32 -8.45
CA LEU A 190 -57.88 -28.99 -8.26
C LEU A 190 -58.73 -29.47 -9.44
N ALA A 191 -58.25 -29.34 -10.69
CA ALA A 191 -58.95 -29.83 -11.87
C ALA A 191 -59.06 -31.38 -11.90
N ARG A 192 -57.97 -32.10 -11.60
CA ARG A 192 -57.97 -33.57 -11.45
C ARG A 192 -58.93 -34.00 -10.34
N HIS A 193 -58.87 -33.36 -9.18
CA HIS A 193 -59.75 -33.67 -8.05
C HIS A 193 -61.23 -33.38 -8.37
N ALA A 194 -61.54 -32.27 -9.04
CA ALA A 194 -62.89 -31.96 -9.50
C ALA A 194 -63.40 -32.99 -10.52
N LYS A 195 -62.55 -33.44 -11.46
CA LYS A 195 -62.86 -34.50 -12.42
C LYS A 195 -63.15 -35.83 -11.71
N HIS A 196 -62.25 -36.30 -10.84
CA HIS A 196 -62.46 -37.54 -10.07
C HIS A 196 -63.69 -37.47 -9.17
N LYS A 197 -63.97 -36.31 -8.55
CA LYS A 197 -65.20 -36.10 -7.76
C LYS A 197 -66.44 -36.18 -8.64
N LYS A 198 -66.41 -35.61 -9.86
CA LYS A 198 -67.53 -35.76 -10.81
C LYS A 198 -67.70 -37.21 -11.23
N GLU A 199 -66.62 -37.90 -11.59
CA GLU A 199 -66.66 -39.31 -12.00
C GLU A 199 -67.21 -40.22 -10.90
N MET A 200 -66.84 -39.98 -9.63
CA MET A 200 -67.47 -40.64 -8.47
C MET A 200 -68.97 -40.36 -8.34
N LEU A 201 -69.41 -39.10 -8.50
CA LEU A 201 -70.82 -38.73 -8.43
C LEU A 201 -71.64 -39.29 -9.61
N ASP A 202 -71.07 -39.29 -10.81
CA ASP A 202 -71.67 -39.88 -12.02
C ASP A 202 -71.82 -41.41 -11.84
N ILE A 203 -70.82 -42.10 -11.26
CA ILE A 203 -70.89 -43.53 -10.93
C ILE A 203 -71.93 -43.80 -9.84
N MET A 204 -72.00 -42.97 -8.79
CA MET A 204 -73.03 -43.09 -7.75
C MET A 204 -74.44 -42.93 -8.34
N ALA A 205 -74.66 -41.93 -9.19
CA ALA A 205 -75.96 -41.71 -9.84
C ALA A 205 -76.35 -42.85 -10.79
N LEU A 206 -75.39 -43.45 -11.50
CA LEU A 206 -75.62 -44.66 -12.31
C LEU A 206 -75.96 -45.87 -11.43
N MET A 207 -75.25 -46.09 -10.34
CA MET A 207 -75.52 -47.20 -9.40
C MET A 207 -76.88 -47.03 -8.70
N GLU A 208 -77.27 -45.80 -8.34
CA GLU A 208 -78.61 -45.49 -7.82
C GLU A 208 -79.69 -45.73 -8.90
N ALA A 209 -79.43 -45.39 -10.17
CA ALA A 209 -80.36 -45.67 -11.27
C ALA A 209 -80.52 -47.19 -11.51
N GLU A 210 -79.43 -47.95 -11.61
CA GLU A 210 -79.46 -49.42 -11.76
C GLU A 210 -80.17 -50.10 -10.59
N PHE A 211 -79.98 -49.61 -9.34
CA PHE A 211 -80.66 -50.16 -8.17
C PHE A 211 -82.18 -49.88 -8.20
N ASN A 212 -82.58 -48.66 -8.57
CA ASN A 212 -84.00 -48.31 -8.73
C ASN A 212 -84.66 -49.08 -9.88
N GLU A 213 -83.93 -49.34 -10.97
CA GLU A 213 -84.41 -50.17 -12.09
C GLU A 213 -84.58 -51.63 -11.65
N GLN A 214 -83.60 -52.22 -10.97
CA GLN A 214 -83.69 -53.57 -10.41
C GLN A 214 -84.82 -53.71 -9.36
N GLU A 215 -85.04 -52.71 -8.51
CA GLU A 215 -86.18 -52.71 -7.59
C GLU A 215 -87.51 -52.59 -8.35
N GLY A 216 -87.56 -51.80 -9.42
CA GLY A 216 -88.70 -51.70 -10.34
C GLY A 216 -89.02 -53.04 -11.02
N GLU A 217 -88.02 -53.70 -11.61
CA GLU A 217 -88.15 -55.03 -12.21
C GLU A 217 -88.62 -56.06 -11.18
N ALA A 218 -88.02 -56.10 -9.99
CA ALA A 218 -88.40 -57.05 -8.94
C ALA A 218 -89.84 -56.83 -8.45
N ARG A 219 -90.29 -55.57 -8.33
CA ARG A 219 -91.69 -55.24 -8.03
C ARG A 219 -92.63 -55.66 -9.16
N GLN A 220 -92.28 -55.41 -10.42
CA GLN A 220 -93.07 -55.81 -11.58
C GLN A 220 -93.16 -57.33 -11.74
N GLN A 221 -92.07 -58.06 -11.49
CA GLN A 221 -92.05 -59.53 -11.46
C GLN A 221 -92.96 -60.05 -10.35
N PHE A 222 -92.90 -59.49 -9.14
CA PHE A 222 -93.79 -59.87 -8.04
C PHE A 222 -95.28 -59.59 -8.33
N ASP A 223 -95.60 -58.44 -8.93
CA ASP A 223 -96.97 -58.12 -9.36
C ASP A 223 -97.45 -59.10 -10.45
N SER A 224 -96.57 -59.45 -11.40
CA SER A 224 -96.83 -60.43 -12.47
C SER A 224 -97.07 -61.85 -11.92
N ASP A 225 -96.17 -62.34 -11.06
CA ASP A 225 -96.30 -63.66 -10.42
C ASP A 225 -97.60 -63.75 -9.61
N ARG A 226 -97.97 -62.67 -8.89
CA ARG A 226 -99.23 -62.59 -8.16
C ARG A 226 -100.44 -62.66 -9.09
N GLU A 227 -100.39 -62.02 -10.25
CA GLU A 227 -101.47 -62.11 -11.25
C GLU A 227 -101.51 -63.47 -11.95
N GLU A 228 -100.37 -64.11 -12.23
CA GLU A 228 -100.31 -65.47 -12.77
C GLU A 228 -100.86 -66.50 -11.77
N ILE A 229 -100.51 -66.40 -10.48
CA ILE A 229 -101.08 -67.23 -9.41
C ILE A 229 -102.59 -67.01 -9.28
N LYS A 230 -103.06 -65.76 -9.37
CA LYS A 230 -104.51 -65.45 -9.38
C LYS A 230 -105.20 -66.04 -10.61
N GLY A 231 -104.55 -66.02 -11.77
CA GLY A 231 -104.99 -66.66 -13.00
C GLY A 231 -105.13 -68.17 -12.81
N LYS A 232 -104.05 -68.86 -12.44
CA LYS A 232 -104.01 -70.30 -12.15
C LYS A 232 -105.07 -70.72 -11.15
N ASN A 233 -105.23 -70.00 -10.03
CA ASN A 233 -106.28 -70.30 -9.04
C ASN A 233 -107.70 -70.18 -9.64
N SER A 234 -107.93 -69.28 -10.60
CA SER A 234 -109.21 -69.16 -11.30
C SER A 234 -109.39 -70.23 -12.39
N GLU A 235 -108.32 -70.68 -13.03
CA GLU A 235 -108.31 -71.80 -13.97
C GLU A 235 -108.56 -73.12 -13.25
N GLU A 236 -107.86 -73.39 -12.15
CA GLU A 236 -108.07 -74.55 -11.26
C GLU A 236 -109.51 -74.59 -10.72
N TYR A 237 -110.07 -73.45 -10.31
CA TYR A 237 -111.47 -73.35 -9.92
C TYR A 237 -112.44 -73.72 -11.06
N ASN A 238 -112.19 -73.22 -12.28
CA ASN A 238 -113.01 -73.56 -13.45
C ASN A 238 -112.85 -75.02 -13.87
N VAL A 239 -111.63 -75.58 -13.84
CA VAL A 239 -111.35 -77.00 -14.11
C VAL A 239 -112.04 -77.88 -13.08
N LEU A 240 -111.98 -77.54 -11.78
CA LEU A 240 -112.70 -78.25 -10.73
C LEU A 240 -114.22 -78.18 -10.93
N ARG A 241 -114.75 -77.06 -11.42
CA ARG A 241 -116.16 -76.94 -11.80
C ARG A 241 -116.50 -77.91 -12.93
N PHE A 242 -115.70 -77.94 -14.00
CA PHE A 242 -115.89 -78.84 -15.13
C PHE A 242 -115.71 -80.33 -14.77
N THR A 243 -114.81 -80.71 -13.86
CA THR A 243 -114.67 -82.12 -13.43
C THR A 243 -115.82 -82.56 -12.52
N LEU A 244 -116.39 -81.65 -11.71
CA LEU A 244 -117.60 -81.92 -10.95
C LEU A 244 -118.85 -82.00 -11.85
N GLU A 245 -118.92 -81.18 -12.91
CA GLU A 245 -119.94 -81.31 -13.97
C GLU A 245 -119.80 -82.67 -14.70
N GLY A 246 -118.58 -83.09 -15.07
CA GLY A 246 -118.32 -84.35 -15.78
C GLY A 246 -118.53 -85.61 -14.93
N LEU A 247 -118.21 -85.59 -13.63
CA LEU A 247 -118.45 -86.73 -12.73
C LEU A 247 -119.94 -87.07 -12.57
N ILE A 248 -120.84 -86.13 -12.86
CA ILE A 248 -122.29 -86.39 -12.90
C ILE A 248 -122.63 -87.24 -14.14
N GLU A 249 -122.07 -86.94 -15.31
CA GLU A 249 -122.26 -87.75 -16.53
C GLU A 249 -121.65 -89.17 -16.41
N GLU A 250 -120.53 -89.32 -15.70
CA GLU A 250 -119.89 -90.63 -15.52
C GLU A 250 -120.72 -91.57 -14.63
N LEU A 251 -121.44 -91.02 -13.64
CA LEU A 251 -122.36 -91.80 -12.80
C LEU A 251 -123.56 -92.34 -13.60
N GLU A 252 -124.00 -91.64 -14.64
CA GLU A 252 -125.04 -92.13 -15.56
C GLU A 252 -124.50 -93.29 -16.42
N ARG A 253 -123.32 -93.13 -17.04
CA ARG A 253 -122.66 -94.19 -17.84
C ARG A 253 -122.33 -95.46 -17.04
N HIS A 254 -122.13 -95.35 -15.73
CA HIS A 254 -121.77 -96.49 -14.89
C HIS A 254 -122.86 -97.57 -14.78
N PHE A 255 -124.13 -97.22 -15.01
CA PHE A 255 -125.22 -98.19 -15.05
C PHE A 255 -125.18 -99.08 -16.32
N ASP A 256 -124.88 -98.51 -17.48
CA ASP A 256 -124.81 -99.26 -18.76
C ASP A 256 -123.60 -100.22 -18.80
N SER A 257 -122.46 -99.77 -18.29
CA SER A 257 -121.17 -100.48 -18.36
C SER A 257 -121.19 -101.87 -17.69
N ALA A 258 -122.01 -102.06 -16.66
CA ALA A 258 -122.13 -103.31 -15.93
C ALA A 258 -122.55 -104.50 -16.82
N HIS A 259 -123.27 -104.26 -17.91
CA HIS A 259 -123.76 -105.31 -18.82
C HIS A 259 -122.67 -105.85 -19.77
N ALA A 260 -121.64 -105.06 -20.09
CA ALA A 260 -120.62 -105.43 -21.08
C ALA A 260 -119.54 -106.39 -20.54
N ASN A 261 -119.24 -106.31 -19.24
CA ASN A 261 -118.07 -106.95 -18.63
C ASN A 261 -118.09 -108.50 -18.63
N TYR A 262 -119.22 -109.15 -18.95
CA TYR A 262 -119.30 -110.61 -19.04
C TYR A 262 -118.57 -111.19 -20.27
N MET A 263 -118.27 -110.37 -21.29
CA MET A 263 -117.67 -110.83 -22.56
C MET A 263 -116.13 -110.70 -22.63
N ALA A 264 -115.49 -110.01 -21.68
CA ALA A 264 -114.11 -109.50 -21.85
C ALA A 264 -112.97 -110.42 -21.34
N THR A 265 -113.27 -111.59 -20.78
CA THR A 265 -112.26 -112.49 -20.14
C THR A 265 -111.25 -113.14 -21.10
N THR A 266 -111.29 -112.82 -22.40
CA THR A 266 -110.36 -113.36 -23.41
C THR A 266 -109.09 -112.50 -23.61
N GLU A 267 -109.06 -111.25 -23.13
CA GLU A 267 -108.03 -110.26 -23.52
C GLU A 267 -106.63 -110.47 -22.86
N GLN A 268 -106.57 -111.21 -21.75
CA GLN A 268 -105.45 -111.17 -20.79
C GLN A 268 -104.05 -111.44 -21.39
N ARG A 269 -103.94 -112.26 -22.44
CA ARG A 269 -102.66 -112.59 -23.10
C ARG A 269 -102.04 -111.43 -23.92
N THR A 270 -102.74 -110.33 -24.10
CA THR A 270 -102.23 -109.17 -24.87
C THR A 270 -101.44 -108.16 -24.02
N GLN A 271 -101.43 -108.32 -22.70
CA GLN A 271 -100.86 -107.33 -21.77
C GLN A 271 -99.35 -107.53 -21.54
N ASP A 272 -98.88 -108.79 -21.43
CA ASP A 272 -97.48 -109.10 -21.13
C ASP A 272 -96.48 -108.54 -22.16
N PHE A 273 -96.83 -108.60 -23.45
CA PHE A 273 -96.00 -108.09 -24.54
C PHE A 273 -95.80 -106.56 -24.48
N LYS A 274 -96.83 -105.82 -24.04
CA LYS A 274 -96.80 -104.35 -23.88
C LYS A 274 -95.87 -103.94 -22.74
N HIS A 275 -95.81 -104.72 -21.66
CA HIS A 275 -94.96 -104.44 -20.49
C HIS A 275 -93.46 -104.55 -20.81
N LEU A 276 -93.05 -105.45 -21.71
CA LEU A 276 -91.65 -105.55 -22.16
C LEU A 276 -91.22 -104.36 -23.03
N THR A 277 -92.06 -103.94 -23.98
CA THR A 277 -91.74 -102.82 -24.90
C THR A 277 -91.61 -101.48 -24.19
N ILE A 278 -92.36 -101.25 -23.10
CA ILE A 278 -92.28 -100.02 -22.31
C ILE A 278 -90.92 -99.87 -21.62
N LYS A 279 -90.33 -100.95 -21.10
CA LYS A 279 -89.04 -100.90 -20.40
C LYS A 279 -87.87 -100.54 -21.33
N ASP A 280 -87.90 -101.03 -22.56
CA ASP A 280 -86.84 -100.77 -23.53
C ASP A 280 -86.90 -99.32 -24.08
N GLN A 281 -88.08 -98.72 -24.13
CA GLN A 281 -88.20 -97.27 -24.37
C GLN A 281 -87.70 -96.41 -23.21
N GLN A 282 -87.76 -96.91 -21.97
CA GLN A 282 -87.29 -96.18 -20.78
C GLN A 282 -85.76 -96.23 -20.64
N SER A 283 -85.11 -97.35 -20.96
CA SER A 283 -83.65 -97.47 -21.05
C SER A 283 -83.09 -96.56 -22.17
N ALA A 284 -83.69 -96.58 -23.36
CA ALA A 284 -83.28 -95.70 -24.47
C ALA A 284 -83.33 -94.20 -24.10
N LYS A 285 -84.43 -93.74 -23.49
CA LYS A 285 -84.59 -92.33 -23.06
C LYS A 285 -83.60 -91.91 -21.98
N THR A 286 -83.24 -92.81 -21.06
CA THR A 286 -82.24 -92.51 -20.01
C THR A 286 -80.82 -92.49 -20.57
N ILE A 287 -80.47 -93.36 -21.52
CA ILE A 287 -79.19 -93.31 -22.24
C ILE A 287 -79.06 -91.99 -23.02
N GLU A 288 -80.11 -91.58 -23.74
CA GLU A 288 -80.10 -90.32 -24.48
C GLU A 288 -79.93 -89.09 -23.56
N MET A 289 -80.63 -89.06 -22.43
CA MET A 289 -80.48 -87.99 -21.44
C MET A 289 -79.07 -87.92 -20.84
N GLN A 290 -78.42 -89.08 -20.61
CA GLN A 290 -77.03 -89.14 -20.16
C GLN A 290 -76.07 -88.64 -21.24
N MET A 291 -76.25 -89.02 -22.52
CA MET A 291 -75.45 -88.48 -23.63
C MET A 291 -75.59 -86.96 -23.76
N ARG A 292 -76.82 -86.42 -23.71
CA ARG A 292 -77.08 -84.97 -23.71
C ARG A 292 -76.51 -84.25 -22.47
N LYS A 293 -76.17 -84.96 -21.39
CA LYS A 293 -75.47 -84.42 -20.21
C LYS A 293 -73.95 -84.48 -20.37
N LEU A 294 -73.42 -85.59 -20.90
CA LEU A 294 -72.01 -85.75 -21.27
C LEU A 294 -71.56 -84.68 -22.29
N GLN A 295 -72.34 -84.45 -23.36
CA GLN A 295 -72.03 -83.44 -24.37
C GLN A 295 -71.89 -82.05 -23.73
N ARG A 296 -72.87 -81.60 -22.94
CA ARG A 296 -72.81 -80.30 -22.25
C ARG A 296 -71.62 -80.16 -21.28
N LEU A 297 -71.21 -81.24 -20.62
CA LEU A 297 -70.01 -81.26 -19.79
C LEU A 297 -68.72 -81.21 -20.63
N GLN A 298 -68.69 -81.89 -21.77
CA GLN A 298 -67.57 -81.86 -22.71
C GLN A 298 -67.40 -80.47 -23.35
N ASP A 299 -68.51 -79.83 -23.74
CA ASP A 299 -68.53 -78.48 -24.31
C ASP A 299 -68.08 -77.43 -23.27
N SER A 300 -68.53 -77.55 -22.02
CA SER A 300 -68.09 -76.64 -20.94
C SER A 300 -66.61 -76.84 -20.60
N LEU A 301 -66.12 -78.08 -20.60
CA LEU A 301 -64.71 -78.41 -20.41
C LEU A 301 -63.84 -77.94 -21.59
N ALA A 302 -64.37 -77.92 -22.82
CA ALA A 302 -63.72 -77.29 -23.96
C ALA A 302 -63.67 -75.76 -23.81
N HIS A 303 -64.76 -75.10 -23.41
CA HIS A 303 -64.79 -73.66 -23.13
C HIS A 303 -63.75 -73.26 -22.09
N TRP A 304 -63.71 -73.95 -20.94
CA TRP A 304 -62.76 -73.65 -19.87
C TRP A 304 -61.30 -73.91 -20.26
N LYS A 305 -61.01 -74.95 -21.06
CA LYS A 305 -59.67 -75.16 -21.64
C LYS A 305 -59.25 -74.01 -22.56
N THR A 306 -60.14 -73.55 -23.44
CA THR A 306 -59.86 -72.43 -24.35
C THR A 306 -59.64 -71.13 -23.57
N LYS A 307 -60.46 -70.87 -22.55
CA LYS A 307 -60.37 -69.67 -21.69
C LYS A 307 -59.14 -69.67 -20.78
N LEU A 308 -58.69 -70.84 -20.32
CA LEU A 308 -57.41 -70.99 -19.62
C LEU A 308 -56.23 -70.73 -20.58
N ALA A 309 -56.30 -71.25 -21.81
CA ALA A 309 -55.26 -71.05 -22.82
C ALA A 309 -55.15 -69.60 -23.32
N SER A 310 -56.26 -68.85 -23.40
CA SER A 310 -56.21 -67.41 -23.72
C SER A 310 -55.62 -66.60 -22.57
N ASN A 311 -56.10 -66.82 -21.34
CA ASN A 311 -55.59 -66.12 -20.15
C ASN A 311 -54.09 -66.37 -19.95
N GLN A 312 -53.62 -67.61 -20.14
CA GLN A 312 -52.18 -67.93 -20.08
C GLN A 312 -51.37 -67.10 -21.09
N ARG A 313 -51.81 -67.02 -22.36
CA ARG A 313 -51.14 -66.21 -23.39
C ARG A 313 -51.11 -64.73 -23.03
N GLU A 314 -52.24 -64.15 -22.63
CA GLU A 314 -52.30 -62.75 -22.23
C GLU A 314 -51.39 -62.47 -21.01
N CYS A 315 -51.32 -63.39 -20.05
CA CYS A 315 -50.42 -63.29 -18.91
C CYS A 315 -48.95 -63.36 -19.33
N ASP A 316 -48.59 -64.28 -20.22
CA ASP A 316 -47.22 -64.40 -20.73
C ASP A 316 -46.81 -63.21 -21.62
N GLU A 317 -47.74 -62.63 -22.38
CA GLU A 317 -47.52 -61.43 -23.19
C GLU A 317 -47.36 -60.17 -22.33
N ARG A 318 -48.24 -59.95 -21.34
CA ARG A 318 -48.08 -58.85 -20.36
C ARG A 318 -46.77 -58.99 -19.58
N ASN A 319 -46.45 -60.19 -19.10
CA ASN A 319 -45.19 -60.47 -18.40
C ASN A 319 -43.95 -60.31 -19.28
N ARG A 320 -44.07 -60.49 -20.61
CA ARG A 320 -42.98 -60.22 -21.56
C ARG A 320 -42.77 -58.71 -21.74
N ALA A 321 -43.83 -57.98 -22.06
CA ALA A 321 -43.77 -56.52 -22.25
C ALA A 321 -43.18 -55.81 -21.01
N LEU A 322 -43.67 -56.14 -19.81
CA LEU A 322 -43.16 -55.58 -18.55
C LEU A 322 -41.68 -55.91 -18.28
N ARG A 323 -41.17 -57.05 -18.78
CA ARG A 323 -39.72 -57.37 -18.71
C ARG A 323 -38.92 -56.56 -19.72
N GLU A 324 -39.41 -56.44 -20.94
CA GLU A 324 -38.75 -55.68 -22.01
C GLU A 324 -38.65 -54.18 -21.66
N GLU A 325 -39.70 -53.60 -21.08
CA GLU A 325 -39.70 -52.23 -20.53
C GLU A 325 -38.72 -52.09 -19.35
N LYS A 326 -38.81 -52.97 -18.36
CA LYS A 326 -37.89 -52.97 -17.20
C LYS A 326 -36.42 -53.07 -17.64
N ASP A 327 -36.12 -53.92 -18.61
CA ASP A 327 -34.75 -54.14 -19.09
C ASP A 327 -34.30 -53.02 -20.06
N ALA A 328 -35.22 -52.29 -20.70
CA ALA A 328 -34.93 -51.01 -21.37
C ALA A 328 -34.58 -49.90 -20.37
N ILE A 329 -35.42 -49.69 -19.35
CA ILE A 329 -35.17 -48.72 -18.25
C ILE A 329 -33.85 -49.05 -17.53
N SER A 330 -33.57 -50.34 -17.29
CA SER A 330 -32.32 -50.79 -16.68
C SER A 330 -31.09 -50.46 -17.54
N ARG A 331 -31.18 -50.58 -18.87
CA ARG A 331 -30.11 -50.16 -19.81
C ARG A 331 -29.93 -48.65 -19.79
N HIS A 332 -31.01 -47.87 -19.88
CA HIS A 332 -30.94 -46.40 -19.81
C HIS A 332 -30.35 -45.90 -18.48
N PHE A 333 -30.66 -46.54 -17.36
CA PHE A 333 -30.04 -46.25 -16.06
C PHE A 333 -28.54 -46.57 -16.05
N GLN A 334 -28.12 -47.71 -16.61
CA GLN A 334 -26.69 -48.06 -16.72
C GLN A 334 -25.92 -47.09 -17.62
N GLU A 335 -26.51 -46.69 -18.76
CA GLU A 335 -25.95 -45.66 -19.63
C GLU A 335 -25.84 -44.31 -18.91
N LEU A 336 -26.90 -43.84 -18.26
CA LEU A 336 -26.90 -42.57 -17.54
C LEU A 336 -25.87 -42.57 -16.41
N LYS A 337 -25.75 -43.68 -15.67
CA LYS A 337 -24.72 -43.87 -14.64
C LYS A 337 -23.30 -43.87 -15.24
N SER A 338 -23.10 -44.46 -16.42
CA SER A 338 -21.82 -44.40 -17.15
C SER A 338 -21.48 -42.97 -17.59
N ARG A 339 -22.45 -42.23 -18.15
CA ARG A 339 -22.30 -40.82 -18.56
C ARG A 339 -21.98 -39.92 -17.34
N MET A 340 -22.71 -40.10 -16.23
CA MET A 340 -22.48 -39.38 -14.97
C MET A 340 -21.07 -39.66 -14.40
N ASN A 341 -20.63 -40.92 -14.36
CA ASN A 341 -19.29 -41.26 -13.87
C ASN A 341 -18.21 -40.62 -14.75
N LYS A 342 -18.31 -40.75 -16.08
CA LYS A 342 -17.37 -40.12 -17.03
C LYS A 342 -17.30 -38.60 -16.87
N PHE A 343 -18.43 -37.94 -16.63
CA PHE A 343 -18.48 -36.50 -16.37
C PHE A 343 -17.78 -36.12 -15.05
N ARG A 344 -18.02 -36.88 -13.97
CA ARG A 344 -17.34 -36.68 -12.67
C ARG A 344 -15.83 -36.95 -12.78
N GLU A 345 -15.42 -37.92 -13.58
CA GLU A 345 -14.00 -38.20 -13.89
C GLU A 345 -13.35 -37.13 -14.78
N SER A 346 -14.08 -36.49 -15.69
CA SER A 346 -13.54 -35.41 -16.53
C SER A 346 -13.41 -34.10 -15.75
N GLU A 347 -14.44 -33.70 -15.00
CA GLU A 347 -14.38 -32.50 -14.16
C GLU A 347 -13.41 -32.68 -12.98
N GLY A 348 -13.29 -33.90 -12.42
CA GLY A 348 -12.25 -34.22 -11.43
C GLY A 348 -10.83 -34.03 -11.96
N ARG A 349 -10.55 -34.49 -13.20
CA ARG A 349 -9.25 -34.26 -13.87
C ARG A 349 -9.03 -32.78 -14.19
N ARG A 350 -10.04 -32.09 -14.72
CA ARG A 350 -9.98 -30.65 -15.04
C ARG A 350 -9.70 -29.80 -13.80
N LEU A 351 -10.32 -30.12 -12.67
CA LEU A 351 -10.05 -29.49 -11.38
C LEU A 351 -8.62 -29.80 -10.89
N GLN A 352 -8.16 -31.04 -11.02
CA GLN A 352 -6.79 -31.43 -10.68
C GLN A 352 -5.74 -30.67 -11.52
N GLU A 353 -5.94 -30.57 -12.84
CA GLU A 353 -5.10 -29.79 -13.75
C GLU A 353 -5.10 -28.30 -13.40
N LEU A 354 -6.28 -27.72 -13.13
CA LEU A 354 -6.41 -26.33 -12.68
C LEU A 354 -5.63 -26.06 -11.38
N VAL A 355 -5.76 -26.95 -10.40
CA VAL A 355 -5.06 -26.84 -9.11
C VAL A 355 -3.54 -26.99 -9.29
N ILE A 356 -3.07 -27.94 -10.10
CA ILE A 356 -1.64 -28.12 -10.40
C ILE A 356 -1.07 -26.86 -11.08
N ASN A 357 -1.77 -26.33 -12.08
CA ASN A 357 -1.36 -25.13 -12.80
C ASN A 357 -1.34 -23.90 -11.89
N ALA A 358 -2.39 -23.69 -11.08
CA ALA A 358 -2.45 -22.60 -10.11
C ALA A 358 -1.35 -22.69 -9.04
N GLN A 359 -1.06 -23.89 -8.52
CA GLN A 359 0.06 -24.11 -7.58
C GLN A 359 1.43 -23.89 -8.23
N SER A 360 1.59 -24.25 -9.51
CA SER A 360 2.81 -23.98 -10.28
C SER A 360 3.03 -22.48 -10.46
N SER A 361 1.99 -21.74 -10.87
CA SER A 361 2.02 -20.28 -10.97
C SER A 361 2.28 -19.60 -9.63
N LEU A 362 1.65 -20.05 -8.53
CA LEU A 362 1.92 -19.54 -7.18
C LEU A 362 3.38 -19.74 -6.77
N LYS A 363 3.95 -20.94 -6.96
CA LYS A 363 5.37 -21.21 -6.66
C LYS A 363 6.30 -20.35 -7.50
N ALA A 364 5.99 -20.15 -8.78
CA ALA A 364 6.77 -19.27 -9.67
C ALA A 364 6.70 -17.78 -9.25
N LEU A 365 5.56 -17.32 -8.75
CA LEU A 365 5.40 -15.97 -8.21
C LEU A 365 6.09 -15.80 -6.85
N GLN A 366 5.99 -16.79 -5.96
CA GLN A 366 6.72 -16.82 -4.69
C GLN A 366 8.24 -16.78 -4.92
N ALA A 367 8.77 -17.57 -5.85
CA ALA A 367 10.20 -17.55 -6.21
C ALA A 367 10.65 -16.23 -6.88
N LYS A 368 9.73 -15.45 -7.48
CA LYS A 368 10.00 -14.07 -7.93
C LYS A 368 10.00 -13.09 -6.75
N LEU A 369 9.05 -13.22 -5.82
CA LEU A 369 8.93 -12.41 -4.61
C LEU A 369 10.16 -12.58 -3.71
N GLU A 370 10.61 -13.81 -3.45
CA GLU A 370 11.83 -14.08 -2.66
C GLU A 370 13.09 -13.45 -3.28
N LYS A 371 13.18 -13.41 -4.62
CA LYS A 371 14.27 -12.73 -5.34
C LYS A 371 14.17 -11.21 -5.17
N ALA A 372 12.97 -10.64 -5.32
CA ALA A 372 12.75 -9.21 -5.13
C ALA A 372 13.06 -8.78 -3.68
N GLU A 373 12.59 -9.52 -2.68
CA GLU A 373 12.93 -9.30 -1.27
C GLU A 373 14.44 -9.38 -1.03
N ARG A 374 15.13 -10.37 -1.62
CA ARG A 374 16.59 -10.50 -1.49
C ARG A 374 17.33 -9.32 -2.10
N ILE A 375 16.90 -8.84 -3.28
CA ILE A 375 17.46 -7.65 -3.93
C ILE A 375 17.25 -6.42 -3.04
N LEU A 376 16.03 -6.20 -2.52
CA LEU A 376 15.72 -5.07 -1.65
C LEU A 376 16.52 -5.11 -0.33
N ARG A 377 16.61 -6.28 0.33
CA ARG A 377 17.41 -6.45 1.56
C ARG A 377 18.91 -6.21 1.32
N LEU A 378 19.45 -6.64 0.18
CA LEU A 378 20.83 -6.38 -0.21
C LEU A 378 21.07 -4.89 -0.53
N ALA A 379 20.12 -4.24 -1.21
CA ALA A 379 20.18 -2.81 -1.49
C ALA A 379 20.10 -1.97 -0.19
N GLU A 380 19.23 -2.33 0.76
CA GLU A 380 19.14 -1.67 2.07
C GLU A 380 20.41 -1.85 2.90
N LEU A 381 21.02 -3.06 2.86
CA LEU A 381 22.28 -3.34 3.55
C LEU A 381 23.44 -2.54 2.93
N ALA A 382 23.57 -2.54 1.60
CA ALA A 382 24.55 -1.72 0.89
C ALA A 382 24.35 -0.23 1.18
N ARG A 383 23.11 0.26 1.18
CA ARG A 383 22.77 1.66 1.46
C ARG A 383 23.11 2.11 2.87
N LYS A 384 23.42 1.21 3.81
CA LYS A 384 23.97 1.63 5.12
C LYS A 384 25.39 2.18 4.99
N LEU A 385 26.20 1.61 4.09
CA LEU A 385 27.60 1.98 3.85
C LEU A 385 27.77 3.21 2.93
N GLU A 386 26.76 3.56 2.13
CA GLU A 386 26.77 4.76 1.27
C GLU A 386 26.93 6.05 2.10
N THR A 387 27.61 7.07 1.55
CA THR A 387 27.73 8.37 2.22
C THR A 387 26.40 9.14 2.21
N GLU A 388 26.26 10.14 3.08
CA GLU A 388 25.05 11.01 3.08
C GLU A 388 24.83 11.71 1.74
N ARG A 389 25.91 12.11 1.06
CA ARG A 389 25.86 12.70 -0.29
C ARG A 389 25.24 11.73 -1.29
N GLU A 390 25.61 10.46 -1.26
CA GLU A 390 25.08 9.42 -2.17
C GLU A 390 23.67 8.95 -1.78
N LYS A 391 23.33 9.02 -0.49
CA LYS A 391 21.97 8.75 0.00
C LYS A 391 20.97 9.78 -0.51
N VAL A 392 21.39 11.05 -0.65
CA VAL A 392 20.58 12.18 -1.13
C VAL A 392 20.66 12.35 -2.65
N LEU A 393 21.83 12.17 -3.26
CA LEU A 393 22.08 12.23 -4.70
C LEU A 393 22.73 10.90 -5.19
N PRO A 394 21.94 9.84 -5.43
CA PRO A 394 22.48 8.52 -5.78
C PRO A 394 23.03 8.42 -7.20
N PHE A 395 22.72 9.39 -8.07
CA PHE A 395 23.02 9.33 -9.50
C PHE A 395 23.84 10.57 -9.91
N TYR A 396 25.10 10.33 -10.28
CA TYR A 396 26.00 11.41 -10.71
C TYR A 396 25.76 11.74 -12.18
N GLN A 397 25.65 13.03 -12.49
CA GLN A 397 25.54 13.54 -13.87
C GLN A 397 26.94 13.76 -14.46
N SER A 398 27.07 13.54 -15.76
CA SER A 398 28.38 13.33 -16.41
C SER A 398 28.96 14.58 -17.06
N SER A 399 28.26 15.71 -16.99
CA SER A 399 28.68 16.98 -17.57
C SER A 399 28.24 18.19 -16.73
N VAL A 400 29.03 19.27 -16.77
CA VAL A 400 28.74 20.53 -16.06
C VAL A 400 27.51 21.23 -16.65
N GLU A 401 27.22 21.01 -17.95
CA GLU A 401 26.03 21.53 -18.64
C GLU A 401 24.72 20.85 -18.21
N GLU A 402 24.80 19.74 -17.46
CA GLU A 402 23.65 19.09 -16.83
C GLU A 402 23.36 19.66 -15.42
N GLU A 403 24.34 20.21 -14.70
CA GLU A 403 24.14 20.75 -13.34
C GLU A 403 23.24 22.00 -13.34
N GLU A 404 23.38 22.89 -14.32
CA GLU A 404 22.49 24.05 -14.46
C GLU A 404 21.05 23.64 -14.82
N LYS A 405 20.88 22.56 -15.59
CA LYS A 405 19.56 21.96 -15.87
C LYS A 405 19.01 21.23 -14.66
N ALA A 406 19.86 20.59 -13.85
CA ALA A 406 19.46 19.88 -12.63
C ALA A 406 18.77 20.81 -11.61
N ALA A 407 19.11 22.10 -11.58
CA ALA A 407 18.42 23.09 -10.75
C ALA A 407 16.96 23.33 -11.19
N ALA A 408 16.63 23.15 -12.48
CA ALA A 408 15.27 23.18 -13.00
C ALA A 408 14.58 21.80 -12.89
N ASP A 409 15.25 20.72 -13.35
CA ASP A 409 14.76 19.34 -13.25
C ASP A 409 14.42 18.93 -11.81
N ALA A 410 15.10 19.48 -10.79
CA ALA A 410 14.81 19.21 -9.39
C ALA A 410 13.44 19.76 -8.94
N ALA A 411 12.95 20.84 -9.58
CA ALA A 411 11.59 21.34 -9.36
C ALA A 411 10.55 20.45 -10.06
N ASP A 412 10.78 20.08 -11.32
CA ASP A 412 9.85 19.23 -12.07
C ASP A 412 9.82 17.77 -11.55
N LEU A 413 10.93 17.24 -11.03
CA LEU A 413 10.96 15.93 -10.37
C LEU A 413 10.09 15.94 -9.09
N ARG A 414 10.11 17.05 -8.35
CA ARG A 414 9.26 17.26 -7.17
C ARG A 414 7.77 17.30 -7.54
N LYS A 415 7.45 17.82 -8.73
CA LYS A 415 6.11 17.84 -9.32
C LYS A 415 5.66 16.46 -9.82
N SER A 416 6.58 15.69 -10.41
CA SER A 416 6.35 14.34 -10.94
C SER A 416 6.12 13.28 -9.84
N LEU A 417 6.81 13.42 -8.69
CA LEU A 417 6.68 12.55 -7.52
C LEU A 417 5.25 12.45 -6.95
N GLN A 418 4.35 13.37 -7.32
CA GLN A 418 2.96 13.38 -6.88
C GLN A 418 2.03 12.49 -7.72
N THR A 419 2.47 12.02 -8.90
CA THR A 419 1.60 11.38 -9.90
C THR A 419 1.86 9.90 -10.18
N SER A 420 2.83 9.27 -9.50
CA SER A 420 3.15 7.84 -9.68
C SER A 420 2.22 6.90 -8.88
N ALA A 421 0.90 7.01 -9.11
CA ALA A 421 -0.10 6.06 -8.62
C ALA A 421 -0.54 5.02 -9.67
N VAL A 422 -0.02 5.14 -10.91
CA VAL A 422 -0.38 4.30 -12.06
C VAL A 422 0.89 3.92 -12.82
N ASP A 423 1.34 2.67 -12.64
CA ASP A 423 1.73 1.76 -13.73
C ASP A 423 2.39 0.48 -13.17
N LEU A 424 1.65 -0.65 -13.16
CA LEU A 424 2.25 -1.98 -13.02
C LEU A 424 2.65 -2.51 -14.40
N GLN A 425 3.62 -1.85 -15.04
CA GLN A 425 4.21 -2.30 -16.29
C GLN A 425 5.56 -3.00 -16.05
N THR A 426 5.87 -4.00 -16.89
CA THR A 426 7.16 -4.73 -16.84
C THR A 426 8.29 -4.01 -17.60
N SER A 427 7.95 -2.96 -18.34
CA SER A 427 8.86 -2.05 -19.04
C SER A 427 9.19 -0.86 -18.16
N ALA A 428 10.48 -0.63 -17.88
CA ALA A 428 10.90 0.64 -17.28
C ALA A 428 10.79 1.76 -18.33
N THR A 429 10.21 2.89 -17.95
CA THR A 429 10.10 4.08 -18.81
C THR A 429 11.19 5.10 -18.46
N GLY A 430 11.72 5.78 -19.49
CA GLY A 430 12.68 6.85 -19.34
C GLY A 430 12.01 8.16 -18.93
N LYS A 431 12.83 9.19 -18.66
CA LYS A 431 12.32 10.56 -18.39
C LYS A 431 11.40 11.08 -19.51
N ASP A 432 11.64 10.64 -20.73
CA ASP A 432 10.91 11.05 -21.95
C ASP A 432 9.61 10.25 -22.17
N GLY A 433 9.22 9.37 -21.24
CA GLY A 433 8.03 8.51 -21.34
C GLY A 433 8.19 7.29 -22.26
N HIS A 434 9.24 7.23 -23.08
CA HIS A 434 9.58 6.05 -23.88
C HIS A 434 10.04 4.86 -23.02
N VAL A 435 9.80 3.64 -23.49
CA VAL A 435 10.33 2.42 -22.86
C VAL A 435 11.86 2.40 -23.00
N VAL A 436 12.57 2.23 -21.88
CA VAL A 436 14.02 2.06 -21.86
C VAL A 436 14.36 0.68 -22.43
N GLU A 437 15.39 0.59 -23.27
CA GLU A 437 15.85 -0.69 -23.80
C GLU A 437 16.50 -1.55 -22.70
N GLU A 438 16.38 -2.88 -22.78
CA GLU A 438 16.79 -3.80 -21.70
C GLU A 438 18.28 -3.65 -21.31
N TRP A 439 19.13 -3.26 -22.28
CA TRP A 439 20.54 -2.94 -22.06
C TRP A 439 20.78 -1.73 -21.16
N ASP A 440 19.90 -0.72 -21.22
CA ASP A 440 20.08 0.57 -20.56
C ASP A 440 19.47 0.63 -19.13
N TYR A 441 18.64 -0.36 -18.76
CA TYR A 441 18.01 -0.49 -17.43
C TYR A 441 18.97 -0.26 -16.26
N LEU A 442 20.23 -0.71 -16.39
CA LEU A 442 21.21 -0.67 -15.31
C LEU A 442 22.21 0.50 -15.41
N ASN A 443 22.10 1.39 -16.40
CA ASN A 443 23.06 2.49 -16.59
C ASN A 443 23.21 3.39 -15.35
N HIS A 444 22.11 3.68 -14.66
CA HIS A 444 22.13 4.47 -13.41
C HIS A 444 22.78 3.71 -12.24
N PHE A 445 22.63 2.38 -12.18
CA PHE A 445 23.34 1.54 -11.22
C PHE A 445 24.84 1.49 -11.51
N PHE A 446 25.24 1.33 -12.78
CA PHE A 446 26.65 1.32 -13.18
C PHE A 446 27.33 2.68 -13.00
N LYS A 447 26.66 3.81 -13.28
CA LYS A 447 27.17 5.15 -12.92
C LYS A 447 27.51 5.25 -11.43
N ARG A 448 26.62 4.75 -10.56
CA ARG A 448 26.80 4.76 -9.10
C ARG A 448 27.92 3.82 -8.64
N TYR A 449 27.98 2.61 -9.20
CA TYR A 449 29.06 1.64 -8.93
C TYR A 449 30.44 2.19 -9.35
N ASN A 450 30.54 2.76 -10.55
CA ASN A 450 31.79 3.33 -11.07
C ASN A 450 32.29 4.50 -10.23
N LYS A 451 31.40 5.34 -9.67
CA LYS A 451 31.77 6.39 -8.72
C LYS A 451 32.43 5.78 -7.46
N VAL A 452 31.79 4.81 -6.82
CA VAL A 452 32.32 4.16 -5.61
C VAL A 452 33.66 3.48 -5.89
N LEU A 453 33.84 2.88 -7.07
CA LEU A 453 35.12 2.29 -7.51
C LEU A 453 36.23 3.33 -7.69
N LEU A 454 35.90 4.53 -8.18
CA LEU A 454 36.86 5.65 -8.27
C LEU A 454 37.24 6.20 -6.90
N ASP A 455 36.27 6.33 -5.99
CA ASP A 455 36.50 6.75 -4.60
C ASP A 455 37.35 5.71 -3.84
N GLU A 456 37.09 4.41 -4.03
CA GLU A 456 37.92 3.32 -3.49
C GLU A 456 39.37 3.41 -3.99
N GLN A 457 39.59 3.58 -5.31
CA GLN A 457 40.93 3.77 -5.86
C GLN A 457 41.64 5.04 -5.36
N ALA A 458 40.90 6.12 -5.10
CA ALA A 458 41.46 7.34 -4.51
C ALA A 458 41.90 7.10 -3.05
N ILE A 459 41.07 6.41 -2.26
CA ILE A 459 41.37 6.02 -0.88
C ILE A 459 42.57 5.05 -0.83
N GLU A 460 42.66 4.07 -1.74
CA GLU A 460 43.82 3.17 -1.83
C GLU A 460 45.12 3.93 -2.13
N ARG A 461 45.10 4.86 -3.09
CA ARG A 461 46.28 5.68 -3.44
C ARG A 461 46.75 6.53 -2.26
N GLU A 462 45.84 7.20 -1.57
CA GLU A 462 46.22 8.06 -0.44
C GLU A 462 46.62 7.24 0.80
N ARG A 463 45.98 6.08 1.04
CA ARG A 463 46.43 5.10 2.04
C ARG A 463 47.86 4.64 1.77
N ASP A 464 48.19 4.31 0.52
CA ASP A 464 49.51 3.78 0.17
C ASP A 464 50.58 4.87 0.09
N ARG A 465 50.20 6.13 -0.20
CA ARG A 465 51.02 7.31 0.05
C ARG A 465 51.31 7.48 1.54
N LEU A 466 50.28 7.53 2.40
CA LEU A 466 50.43 7.68 3.85
C LEU A 466 51.23 6.53 4.47
N ARG A 467 51.15 5.31 3.92
CA ARG A 467 52.03 4.19 4.31
C ARG A 467 53.50 4.47 3.99
N ARG A 468 53.82 5.00 2.80
CA ARG A 468 55.19 5.39 2.43
C ARG A 468 55.71 6.52 3.33
N GLU A 469 54.92 7.58 3.49
CA GLU A 469 55.25 8.68 4.42
C GLU A 469 55.46 8.16 5.85
N ASN A 470 54.69 7.16 6.31
CA ASN A 470 54.90 6.53 7.62
C ASN A 470 56.17 5.65 7.68
N THR A 471 56.53 4.91 6.62
CA THR A 471 57.80 4.17 6.58
C THR A 471 59.00 5.10 6.53
N ASP A 472 58.91 6.21 5.81
CA ASP A 472 59.97 7.20 5.69
C ASP A 472 60.16 7.94 7.01
N LEU A 473 59.07 8.36 7.67
CA LEU A 473 59.11 8.94 9.02
C LEU A 473 59.66 7.95 10.07
N ARG A 474 59.33 6.65 9.98
CA ARG A 474 59.94 5.61 10.83
C ARG A 474 61.43 5.44 10.55
N SER A 475 61.85 5.52 9.29
CA SER A 475 63.26 5.43 8.89
C SER A 475 64.07 6.63 9.40
N ILE A 476 63.54 7.85 9.23
CA ILE A 476 64.12 9.09 9.76
C ILE A 476 64.16 9.06 11.29
N LEU A 477 63.11 8.56 11.96
CA LEU A 477 63.10 8.39 13.41
C LEU A 477 64.11 7.34 13.89
N LYS A 478 64.26 6.20 13.19
CA LYS A 478 65.35 5.26 13.48
C LYS A 478 66.71 5.95 13.33
N GLN A 479 66.97 6.62 12.21
CA GLN A 479 68.22 7.35 11.96
C GLN A 479 68.51 8.43 13.01
N TYR A 480 67.48 9.12 13.53
CA TYR A 480 67.63 10.11 14.59
C TYR A 480 67.92 9.48 15.95
N LEU A 481 67.27 8.37 16.31
CA LEU A 481 67.55 7.61 17.53
C LEU A 481 68.94 6.97 17.48
N ASP A 482 69.33 6.41 16.34
CA ASP A 482 70.67 5.89 16.04
C ASP A 482 71.74 7.00 15.99
N GLY A 483 71.35 8.25 15.72
CA GLY A 483 72.21 9.43 15.83
C GLY A 483 72.46 9.90 17.26
N ILE A 484 71.68 9.41 18.23
CA ILE A 484 71.74 9.79 19.66
C ILE A 484 72.21 8.62 20.54
N SER A 485 71.84 7.38 20.19
CA SER A 485 72.20 6.15 20.91
C SER A 485 73.38 5.45 20.24
N VAL A 486 74.39 5.08 21.03
CA VAL A 486 75.54 4.32 20.53
C VAL A 486 75.20 2.82 20.50
N ASN A 487 74.48 2.42 19.45
CA ASN A 487 74.11 1.02 19.19
C ASN A 487 75.14 0.32 18.28
N GLU A 488 75.15 -1.01 18.26
CA GLU A 488 76.08 -1.81 17.43
C GLU A 488 75.89 -1.58 15.92
N ASP A 489 74.64 -1.49 15.45
CA ASP A 489 74.28 -1.04 14.08
C ASP A 489 74.98 0.27 13.69
N VAL A 490 75.07 1.22 14.65
CA VAL A 490 75.59 2.57 14.43
C VAL A 490 77.11 2.57 14.34
N ILE A 491 77.78 1.69 15.10
CA ILE A 491 79.24 1.52 15.04
C ILE A 491 79.67 0.86 13.72
N ASN A 492 78.87 -0.10 13.23
CA ASN A 492 79.15 -0.82 11.98
C ASN A 492 78.78 -0.06 10.70
N ALA A 493 77.88 0.93 10.78
CA ALA A 493 77.53 1.83 9.67
C ALA A 493 78.44 3.08 9.61
N PRO A 494 78.55 3.77 8.45
CA PRO A 494 79.33 5.01 8.35
C PRO A 494 78.76 6.12 9.24
N ASN A 495 79.46 6.46 10.32
CA ASN A 495 78.94 7.33 11.38
C ASN A 495 79.83 8.59 11.56
N PRO A 496 79.38 9.60 12.33
CA PRO A 496 80.22 10.74 12.70
C PRO A 496 81.10 10.47 13.94
N LEU A 497 80.96 9.31 14.59
CA LEU A 497 81.65 8.96 15.85
C LEU A 497 83.05 8.36 15.62
N LEU A 498 83.26 7.66 14.50
CA LEU A 498 84.50 6.96 14.15
C LEU A 498 84.78 7.11 12.63
N VAL A 499 85.27 8.30 12.24
CA VAL A 499 85.48 8.64 10.83
C VAL A 499 86.73 7.94 10.25
N VAL A 500 86.53 6.90 9.45
CA VAL A 500 87.59 6.19 8.72
C VAL A 500 87.53 6.53 7.22
N ASN A 501 88.68 6.85 6.62
CA ASN A 501 88.83 7.15 5.18
C ASN A 501 87.79 8.15 4.64
N HIS A 502 87.49 9.21 5.41
CA HIS A 502 86.55 10.29 5.11
C HIS A 502 85.08 9.86 4.85
N LYS A 503 84.69 8.63 5.21
CA LYS A 503 83.29 8.16 5.08
C LYS A 503 82.50 8.53 6.33
N THR A 504 81.46 9.37 6.17
CA THR A 504 80.51 9.74 7.22
C THR A 504 79.10 9.90 6.63
N ASN A 505 78.06 9.69 7.44
CA ASN A 505 76.67 9.95 7.04
C ASN A 505 76.22 11.43 7.18
N ILE A 506 77.14 12.37 7.45
CA ILE A 506 76.81 13.81 7.47
C ILE A 506 77.04 14.40 6.08
N VAL A 507 76.00 15.04 5.53
CA VAL A 507 76.13 15.87 4.32
C VAL A 507 76.90 17.14 4.69
N MET A 508 78.22 17.10 4.50
CA MET A 508 79.08 18.28 4.61
C MET A 508 78.60 19.35 3.62
N PRO A 509 78.50 20.63 4.01
CA PRO A 509 78.20 21.70 3.06
C PRO A 509 79.35 21.78 2.04
N ASN A 510 79.04 21.52 0.77
CA ASN A 510 80.04 21.57 -0.30
C ASN A 510 80.69 22.97 -0.34
N ALA A 511 81.99 23.04 -0.02
CA ALA A 511 82.81 24.19 -0.34
C ALA A 511 82.67 24.49 -1.85
N HIS A 512 82.56 25.77 -2.21
CA HIS A 512 82.20 26.17 -3.57
C HIS A 512 83.18 25.60 -4.60
N ARG A 513 82.76 24.57 -5.32
CA ARG A 513 83.41 24.16 -6.58
C ARG A 513 83.11 25.24 -7.62
N MET A 514 83.99 26.22 -7.75
CA MET A 514 83.98 27.09 -8.91
C MET A 514 84.10 26.21 -10.17
N ALA A 515 83.17 26.38 -11.11
CA ALA A 515 83.21 25.65 -12.35
C ALA A 515 84.48 26.03 -13.13
N PRO A 516 85.16 25.08 -13.80
CA PRO A 516 86.28 25.41 -14.66
C PRO A 516 85.79 26.28 -15.82
N VAL A 517 86.44 27.43 -16.03
CA VAL A 517 86.09 28.35 -17.12
C VAL A 517 86.50 27.73 -18.45
N SER A 518 85.53 27.09 -19.12
CA SER A 518 85.68 26.65 -20.51
C SER A 518 85.48 27.85 -21.43
N THR A 519 86.57 28.38 -21.99
CA THR A 519 86.51 29.44 -23.00
C THR A 519 86.07 28.87 -24.35
N VAL A 520 84.75 28.73 -24.54
CA VAL A 520 84.16 28.48 -25.86
C VAL A 520 84.03 29.82 -26.57
N ILE A 521 84.58 29.92 -27.78
CA ILE A 521 84.49 31.12 -28.64
C ILE A 521 83.13 31.12 -29.33
N GLU A 522 82.40 32.23 -29.27
CA GLU A 522 81.07 32.35 -29.90
C GLU A 522 81.17 32.32 -31.44
N GLY A 523 80.64 31.24 -32.04
CA GLY A 523 80.28 31.21 -33.45
C GLY A 523 78.84 31.67 -33.62
N SER A 524 78.62 32.86 -34.18
CA SER A 524 77.27 33.43 -34.33
C SER A 524 76.44 32.69 -35.39
N HIS A 525 75.27 32.17 -35.00
CA HIS A 525 74.23 31.75 -35.94
C HIS A 525 72.84 32.19 -35.45
N VAL A 526 72.03 32.64 -36.41
CA VAL A 526 70.73 33.29 -36.20
C VAL A 526 69.61 32.39 -36.72
N HIS A 527 68.64 32.06 -35.87
CA HIS A 527 67.27 31.69 -36.23
C HIS A 527 66.35 32.21 -35.11
N MET A 528 65.33 33.04 -35.35
CA MET A 528 64.16 32.95 -36.25
C MET A 528 62.97 32.20 -35.62
N ILE A 529 61.76 32.70 -35.93
CA ILE A 529 60.53 32.50 -35.16
C ILE A 529 59.62 31.44 -35.81
N GLY A 530 59.03 30.57 -35.00
CA GLY A 530 57.94 29.65 -35.38
C GLY A 530 57.87 28.43 -34.43
N GLY A 531 56.74 27.75 -34.24
CA GLY A 531 55.39 28.01 -34.75
C GLY A 531 54.63 26.70 -35.07
N GLY A 532 53.59 26.38 -34.29
CA GLY A 532 52.81 25.12 -34.37
C GLY A 532 53.21 24.11 -33.28
N LEU A 533 52.34 23.36 -32.60
CA LEU A 533 51.08 22.63 -32.90
C LEU A 533 51.29 21.16 -33.30
N GLN A 534 50.45 20.30 -32.69
CA GLN A 534 50.38 18.83 -32.82
C GLN A 534 51.63 18.07 -32.29
N GLY A 535 51.53 16.93 -31.59
CA GLY A 535 50.37 16.29 -30.96
C GLY A 535 50.13 14.84 -31.40
N HIS A 536 50.51 13.86 -30.58
CA HIS A 536 50.14 12.45 -30.75
C HIS A 536 50.14 11.68 -29.42
N GLN A 537 49.21 10.71 -29.34
CA GLN A 537 49.31 9.33 -28.81
C GLN A 537 50.29 9.05 -27.65
N GLY A 538 49.91 8.31 -26.60
CA GLY A 538 48.85 7.30 -26.52
C GLY A 538 49.50 5.91 -26.47
N ALA A 539 49.62 5.36 -25.27
CA ALA A 539 50.27 4.08 -25.02
C ALA A 539 49.52 3.30 -23.96
N SER A 540 49.02 2.11 -24.33
CA SER A 540 48.48 1.13 -23.38
C SER A 540 49.59 0.22 -22.87
N ILE A 541 49.61 -0.01 -21.56
CA ILE A 541 49.80 -1.33 -20.94
C ILE A 541 48.75 -1.42 -19.84
#